data_AF-A0A2S6IP35-F1
#
_entry.id   AF-A0A2S6IP35-F1
#
_cell.length_a   1.000
_cell.length_b   1.000
_cell.length_c   1.000
_cell.angle_alpha   90.00
_cell.angle_beta   90.00
_cell.angle_gamma   90.00
#
_symmetry.space_group_name_H-M   'P 1'
#
loop_
_entity.id
_entity.type
_entity.pdbx_description
1 polymer ?
#
loop_
_entity_poly.entity_id
_entity_poly.type
_entity_poly.pdbx_seq_one_letter_code
_entity_poly.pdbx_strand_id
1 'polypeptide(L)'
;MSAVQPHVVRRVAGEARARWAGAPGRLSALPGRFVRAAAGRLRGLARGARDLLVGTVSVCMQYRVTGLAAEGGFFALLSLPPLVLGLVACLGYLGRWIGLDDVAAVRSEIVALTEPVLTSDVVASVVLPTFDAVTTTGRADVTLVAFAFSVWSGSRALNVYVDTISIMYGLGGVRGIVRNRLLSLGLYVLCLLLGVVVLPLVLIGPRLLGGWLPSQVDFLIALYWPVVVVLTVAGLGTLYHIATPVRSRWRRDLPGAVVALLLWVATSTLLRGVIAASIGGSSVYGPLASPIVVLFWLYVLAIAVLVGAAFNSTLDRLWPDEERARAREEARGSATQQRLWRP
;
A
#
# COMPACT_ATOMS: atom_id res chain seq x y z
N MET A 1 9.55 -11.91 -75.25
CA MET A 1 9.45 -13.33 -74.84
C MET A 1 10.81 -14.00 -75.04
N SER A 2 11.55 -14.25 -73.95
CA SER A 2 12.65 -15.21 -73.95
C SER A 2 12.25 -16.29 -72.94
N ALA A 3 11.93 -17.47 -73.45
CA ALA A 3 11.41 -18.58 -72.68
C ALA A 3 12.51 -19.16 -71.80
N VAL A 4 12.35 -19.09 -70.48
CA VAL A 4 13.19 -19.81 -69.52
C VAL A 4 13.02 -21.29 -69.79
N GLN A 5 14.09 -21.95 -70.26
CA GLN A 5 14.01 -23.34 -70.68
C GLN A 5 13.71 -24.29 -69.50
N PRO A 6 12.77 -25.24 -69.65
CA PRO A 6 12.26 -26.08 -68.56
C PRO A 6 13.29 -27.04 -67.94
N HIS A 7 14.46 -27.21 -68.56
CA HIS A 7 15.51 -28.11 -68.06
C HIS A 7 16.29 -27.50 -66.87
N VAL A 8 16.40 -26.17 -66.76
CA VAL A 8 17.12 -25.49 -65.66
C VAL A 8 16.31 -25.56 -64.37
N VAL A 9 14.99 -25.37 -64.45
CA VAL A 9 14.09 -25.45 -63.28
C VAL A 9 14.05 -26.87 -62.71
N ARG A 10 14.07 -27.90 -63.57
CA ARG A 10 14.11 -29.30 -63.13
C ARG A 10 15.42 -29.68 -62.43
N ARG A 11 16.57 -29.12 -62.87
CA ARG A 11 17.87 -29.39 -62.23
C ARG A 11 17.95 -28.78 -60.83
N VAL A 12 17.52 -27.52 -60.68
CA VAL A 12 17.50 -26.82 -59.39
C VAL A 12 16.50 -27.46 -58.42
N ALA A 13 15.34 -27.90 -58.90
CA ALA A 13 14.36 -28.62 -58.09
C ALA A 13 14.84 -30.01 -57.66
N GLY A 14 15.60 -30.72 -58.51
CA GLY A 14 16.20 -32.02 -58.20
C GLY A 14 17.31 -31.92 -57.16
N GLU A 15 18.22 -30.94 -57.32
CA GLU A 15 19.31 -30.69 -56.36
C GLU A 15 18.79 -30.18 -55.00
N ALA A 16 17.73 -29.37 -54.99
CA ALA A 16 17.06 -28.98 -53.75
C ALA A 16 16.40 -30.18 -53.05
N ARG A 17 15.68 -31.05 -53.77
CA ARG A 17 15.08 -32.27 -53.18
C ARG A 17 16.12 -33.24 -52.64
N ALA A 18 17.26 -33.41 -53.32
CA ALA A 18 18.34 -34.27 -52.85
C ALA A 18 19.03 -33.72 -51.58
N ARG A 19 19.20 -32.38 -51.47
CA ARG A 19 19.75 -31.74 -50.26
C ARG A 19 18.80 -31.81 -49.05
N TRP A 20 17.49 -31.81 -49.28
CA TRP A 20 16.49 -31.90 -48.20
C TRP A 20 16.14 -33.35 -47.80
N ALA A 21 16.30 -34.34 -48.69
CA ALA A 21 16.04 -35.75 -48.39
C ALA A 21 17.08 -36.39 -47.43
N GLY A 22 18.26 -35.79 -47.27
CA GLY A 22 19.31 -36.28 -46.37
C GLY A 22 19.26 -35.75 -44.93
N ALA A 23 18.28 -34.93 -44.56
CA ALA A 23 18.21 -34.28 -43.25
C ALA A 23 17.00 -34.63 -42.34
N PRO A 24 16.43 -35.85 -42.30
CA PRO A 24 15.40 -36.16 -41.29
C PRO A 24 15.94 -36.30 -39.86
N GLY A 25 17.26 -36.26 -39.64
CA GLY A 25 17.88 -36.59 -38.35
C GLY A 25 18.33 -35.43 -37.45
N ARG A 26 18.16 -34.15 -37.85
CA ARG A 26 18.75 -33.01 -37.10
C ARG A 26 17.77 -32.12 -36.33
N LEU A 27 16.45 -32.35 -36.43
CA LEU A 27 15.45 -31.62 -35.64
C LEU A 27 14.89 -32.42 -34.44
N SER A 28 15.19 -33.72 -34.34
CA SER A 28 14.87 -34.56 -33.18
C SER A 28 15.94 -34.49 -32.07
N ALA A 29 16.98 -33.68 -32.25
CA ALA A 29 18.13 -33.57 -31.36
C ALA A 29 18.13 -32.30 -30.48
N LEU A 30 16.97 -31.69 -30.20
CA LEU A 30 16.86 -30.87 -28.99
C LEU A 30 16.82 -31.82 -27.80
N PRO A 31 17.83 -31.83 -26.90
CA PRO A 31 17.96 -32.91 -25.93
C PRO A 31 16.74 -32.87 -25.02
N GLY A 32 15.94 -33.95 -25.00
CA GLY A 32 14.79 -34.09 -24.10
C GLY A 32 15.14 -33.95 -22.61
N ARG A 33 16.43 -33.83 -22.28
CA ARG A 33 16.97 -33.41 -20.97
C ARG A 33 16.71 -31.92 -20.67
N PHE A 34 16.84 -31.01 -21.64
CA PHE A 34 16.56 -29.58 -21.43
C PHE A 34 15.06 -29.32 -21.26
N VAL A 35 14.21 -29.99 -22.03
CA VAL A 35 12.74 -29.89 -21.89
C VAL A 35 12.28 -30.48 -20.54
N ARG A 36 12.82 -31.64 -20.12
CA ARG A 36 12.53 -32.22 -18.80
C ARG A 36 13.08 -31.37 -17.65
N ALA A 37 14.26 -30.77 -17.79
CA ALA A 37 14.84 -29.87 -16.78
C ALA A 37 14.05 -28.56 -16.67
N ALA A 38 13.63 -27.98 -17.80
CA ALA A 38 12.76 -26.80 -17.84
C ALA A 38 11.38 -27.10 -17.22
N ALA A 39 10.76 -28.22 -17.58
CA ALA A 39 9.50 -28.66 -16.99
C ALA A 39 9.64 -28.94 -15.48
N GLY A 40 10.77 -29.51 -15.04
CA GLY A 40 11.10 -29.72 -13.64
C GLY A 40 11.23 -28.41 -12.85
N ARG A 41 11.93 -27.42 -13.41
CA ARG A 41 12.02 -26.06 -12.83
C ARG A 41 10.67 -25.36 -12.78
N LEU A 42 9.87 -25.42 -13.84
CA LEU A 42 8.52 -24.84 -13.87
C LEU A 42 7.60 -25.47 -12.84
N ARG A 43 7.63 -26.80 -12.68
CA ARG A 43 6.88 -27.50 -11.62
C ARG A 43 7.40 -27.18 -10.21
N GLY A 44 8.69 -26.90 -10.06
CA GLY A 44 9.27 -26.43 -8.79
C GLY A 44 8.79 -25.03 -8.44
N LEU A 45 8.84 -24.10 -9.40
CA LEU A 45 8.35 -22.73 -9.24
C LEU A 45 6.84 -22.70 -8.98
N ALA A 46 6.06 -23.49 -9.71
CA ALA A 46 4.60 -23.57 -9.51
C ALA A 46 4.24 -24.12 -8.12
N ARG A 47 4.99 -25.12 -7.62
CA ARG A 47 4.82 -25.61 -6.25
C ARG A 47 5.18 -24.55 -5.22
N GLY A 48 6.33 -23.88 -5.37
CA GLY A 48 6.72 -22.78 -4.48
C GLY A 48 5.71 -21.62 -4.48
N ALA A 49 5.18 -21.24 -5.64
CA ALA A 49 4.14 -20.22 -5.75
C ALA A 49 2.82 -20.66 -5.08
N ARG A 50 2.42 -21.93 -5.26
CA ARG A 50 1.26 -22.51 -4.59
C ARG A 50 1.45 -22.51 -3.07
N ASP A 51 2.61 -22.95 -2.58
CA ASP A 51 2.91 -23.03 -1.16
C ASP A 51 2.94 -21.63 -0.53
N LEU A 52 3.45 -20.63 -1.26
CA LEU A 52 3.38 -19.23 -0.86
C LEU A 52 1.95 -18.71 -0.77
N LEU A 53 1.12 -18.96 -1.77
CA LEU A 53 -0.28 -18.52 -1.78
C LEU A 53 -1.08 -19.19 -0.66
N VAL A 54 -0.99 -20.52 -0.56
CA VAL A 54 -1.68 -21.30 0.47
C VAL A 54 -1.18 -20.91 1.86
N GLY A 55 0.14 -20.74 2.03
CA GLY A 55 0.73 -20.28 3.28
C GLY A 55 0.26 -18.88 3.67
N THR A 56 0.20 -17.95 2.71
CA THR A 56 -0.28 -16.58 2.95
C THR A 56 -1.74 -16.59 3.38
N VAL A 57 -2.61 -17.31 2.66
CA VAL A 57 -4.03 -17.45 3.03
C VAL A 57 -4.19 -18.09 4.40
N SER A 58 -3.41 -19.14 4.69
CA SER A 58 -3.42 -19.80 5.99
C SER A 58 -3.03 -18.86 7.12
N VAL A 59 -1.97 -18.07 6.96
CA VAL A 59 -1.54 -17.02 7.92
C VAL A 59 -2.66 -15.99 8.10
N CYS A 60 -3.26 -15.51 7.01
CA CYS A 60 -4.34 -14.53 7.10
C CYS A 60 -5.55 -15.04 7.91
N MET A 61 -5.94 -16.30 7.70
CA MET A 61 -7.04 -16.93 8.42
C MET A 61 -6.68 -17.21 9.88
N GLN A 62 -5.47 -17.73 10.13
CA GLN A 62 -4.98 -18.06 11.47
C GLN A 62 -4.95 -16.84 12.39
N TYR A 63 -4.52 -15.68 11.86
CA TYR A 63 -4.40 -14.45 12.64
C TYR A 63 -5.60 -13.51 12.47
N ARG A 64 -6.73 -13.96 11.90
CA ARG A 64 -7.96 -13.18 11.75
C ARG A 64 -7.71 -11.80 11.10
N VAL A 65 -6.96 -11.78 10.01
CA VAL A 65 -6.56 -10.54 9.31
C VAL A 65 -7.73 -9.64 8.98
N THR A 66 -8.87 -10.21 8.59
CA THR A 66 -10.10 -9.45 8.33
C THR A 66 -10.61 -8.73 9.59
N GLY A 67 -10.62 -9.39 10.76
CA GLY A 67 -11.02 -8.74 12.00
C GLY A 67 -10.07 -7.60 12.41
N LEU A 68 -8.76 -7.82 12.30
CA LEU A 68 -7.76 -6.80 12.64
C LEU A 68 -7.74 -5.65 11.62
N ALA A 69 -8.00 -5.94 10.35
CA ALA A 69 -8.21 -4.92 9.33
C ALA A 69 -9.42 -4.04 9.64
N ALA A 70 -10.52 -4.62 10.14
CA ALA A 70 -11.69 -3.86 10.58
C ALA A 70 -11.37 -2.97 11.78
N GLU A 71 -10.63 -3.47 12.77
CA GLU A 71 -10.17 -2.67 13.91
C GLU A 71 -9.29 -1.49 13.45
N GLY A 72 -8.30 -1.76 12.58
CA GLY A 72 -7.42 -0.73 12.02
C GLY A 72 -8.19 0.32 11.20
N GLY A 73 -9.10 -0.12 10.34
CA GLY A 73 -9.95 0.76 9.52
C GLY A 73 -10.89 1.63 10.35
N PHE A 74 -11.49 1.06 11.41
CA PHE A 74 -12.34 1.79 12.34
C PHE A 74 -11.59 2.91 13.06
N PHE A 75 -10.43 2.61 13.67
CA PHE A 75 -9.62 3.62 14.34
C PHE A 75 -9.01 4.64 13.38
N ALA A 76 -8.71 4.25 12.14
CA ALA A 76 -8.31 5.18 11.10
C ALA A 76 -9.44 6.16 10.78
N LEU A 77 -10.67 5.68 10.54
CA LEU A 77 -11.83 6.52 10.25
C LEU A 77 -12.12 7.50 11.39
N LEU A 78 -12.12 7.02 12.64
CA LEU A 78 -12.33 7.86 13.83
C LEU A 78 -11.29 8.99 13.96
N SER A 79 -10.08 8.77 13.44
CA SER A 79 -9.03 9.80 13.47
C SER A 79 -9.24 10.89 12.42
N LEU A 80 -9.89 10.60 11.28
CA LEU A 80 -9.89 11.49 10.12
C LEU A 80 -10.53 12.85 10.39
N PRO A 81 -11.79 12.98 10.87
CA PRO A 81 -12.39 14.30 11.04
C PRO A 81 -11.62 15.16 12.05
N PRO A 82 -11.32 14.71 13.28
CA PRO A 82 -10.60 15.54 14.24
C PRO A 82 -9.15 15.84 13.81
N LEU A 83 -8.53 14.97 12.99
CA LEU A 83 -7.21 15.22 12.41
C LEU A 83 -7.24 16.41 11.44
N VAL A 84 -8.19 16.41 10.50
CA VAL A 84 -8.33 17.50 9.52
C VAL A 84 -8.54 18.83 10.23
N LEU A 85 -9.41 18.86 11.25
CA LEU A 85 -9.67 20.07 12.03
C LEU A 85 -8.45 20.55 12.81
N GLY A 86 -7.72 19.63 13.45
CA GLY A 86 -6.50 19.98 14.16
C GLY A 86 -5.40 20.51 13.26
N LEU A 87 -5.19 19.89 12.08
CA LEU A 87 -4.20 20.36 11.10
C LEU A 87 -4.54 21.77 10.61
N VAL A 88 -5.80 22.00 10.27
CA VAL A 88 -6.30 23.31 9.84
C VAL A 88 -6.14 24.37 10.93
N ALA A 89 -6.42 24.02 12.19
CA ALA A 89 -6.23 24.92 13.31
C ALA A 89 -4.74 25.23 13.58
N CYS A 90 -3.87 24.23 13.47
CA CYS A 90 -2.43 24.42 13.54
C CYS A 90 -1.94 25.36 12.44
N LEU A 91 -2.43 25.20 11.20
CA LEU A 91 -2.10 26.11 10.10
C LEU A 91 -2.59 27.53 10.34
N GLY A 92 -3.82 27.72 10.85
CA GLY A 92 -4.34 29.04 11.21
C GLY A 92 -3.54 29.73 12.32
N TYR A 93 -3.09 28.97 13.33
CA TYR A 93 -2.23 29.49 14.39
C TYR A 93 -0.81 29.82 13.90
N LEU A 94 -0.22 28.95 13.06
CA LEU A 94 1.07 29.20 12.42
C LEU A 94 1.03 30.40 11.47
N GLY A 95 -0.06 30.57 10.71
CA GLY A 95 -0.28 31.74 9.87
C GLY A 95 -0.23 33.04 10.67
N ARG A 96 -0.88 33.07 11.84
CA ARG A 96 -0.82 34.20 12.78
C ARG A 96 0.58 34.47 13.33
N TRP A 97 1.38 33.43 13.56
CA TRP A 97 2.78 33.56 13.99
C TRP A 97 3.72 34.03 12.85
N ILE A 98 3.37 33.75 11.60
CA ILE A 98 4.14 34.12 10.39
C ILE A 98 3.70 35.49 9.82
N GLY A 99 2.66 36.12 10.38
CA GLY A 99 2.14 37.41 9.94
C GLY A 99 1.16 37.33 8.76
N LEU A 100 0.59 36.15 8.49
CA LEU A 100 -0.57 35.97 7.62
C LEU A 100 -1.82 36.23 8.46
N ASP A 101 -2.10 37.51 8.72
CA ASP A 101 -3.21 37.95 9.58
C ASP A 101 -4.60 37.68 8.99
N ASP A 102 -4.69 37.38 7.70
CA ASP A 102 -5.95 37.07 7.04
C ASP A 102 -6.35 35.60 7.19
N VAL A 103 -7.21 35.33 8.19
CA VAL A 103 -8.00 34.10 8.28
C VAL A 103 -8.75 33.81 6.98
N ALA A 104 -9.10 34.86 6.23
CA ALA A 104 -9.69 34.77 4.89
C ALA A 104 -8.73 34.21 3.83
N ALA A 105 -7.43 34.52 3.90
CA ALA A 105 -6.41 33.95 3.00
C ALA A 105 -6.24 32.46 3.26
N VAL A 106 -6.12 32.05 4.54
CA VAL A 106 -6.04 30.63 4.94
C VAL A 106 -7.31 29.87 4.54
N ARG A 107 -8.49 30.47 4.69
CA ARG A 107 -9.77 29.92 4.22
C ARG A 107 -9.75 29.70 2.70
N SER A 108 -9.31 30.70 1.95
CA SER A 108 -9.24 30.62 0.48
C SER A 108 -8.25 29.57 0.00
N GLU A 109 -7.11 29.42 0.71
CA GLU A 109 -6.12 28.39 0.43
C GLU A 109 -6.66 26.99 0.73
N ILE A 110 -7.34 26.79 1.87
CA ILE A 110 -7.98 25.51 2.21
C ILE A 110 -9.01 25.13 1.15
N VAL A 111 -9.85 26.08 0.71
CA VAL A 111 -10.81 25.84 -0.36
C VAL A 111 -10.08 25.49 -1.66
N ALA A 112 -9.06 26.24 -2.06
CA ALA A 112 -8.28 25.98 -3.29
C ALA A 112 -7.54 24.62 -3.26
N LEU A 113 -7.10 24.18 -2.09
CA LEU A 113 -6.46 22.87 -1.88
C LEU A 113 -7.46 21.71 -1.89
N THR A 114 -8.70 21.98 -1.45
CA THR A 114 -9.69 20.95 -1.19
C THR A 114 -10.71 20.80 -2.32
N GLU A 115 -11.07 21.88 -3.00
CA GLU A 115 -12.00 21.92 -4.15
C GLU A 115 -11.60 20.96 -5.30
N PRO A 116 -10.32 20.75 -5.63
CA PRO A 116 -9.94 19.80 -6.67
C PRO A 116 -10.07 18.33 -6.27
N VAL A 117 -10.22 18.06 -4.97
CA VAL A 117 -10.07 16.73 -4.36
C VAL A 117 -11.38 16.24 -3.74
N LEU A 118 -12.12 17.15 -3.13
CA LEU A 118 -13.44 16.90 -2.54
C LEU A 118 -14.51 17.55 -3.42
N THR A 119 -15.71 16.99 -3.40
CA THR A 119 -16.88 17.63 -4.01
C THR A 119 -17.15 18.97 -3.34
N SER A 120 -17.59 19.95 -4.13
CA SER A 120 -18.02 21.28 -3.65
C SER A 120 -18.98 21.19 -2.48
N ASP A 121 -19.87 20.19 -2.49
CA ASP A 121 -20.81 19.93 -1.39
C ASP A 121 -20.12 19.55 -0.08
N VAL A 122 -19.05 18.74 -0.12
CA VAL A 122 -18.30 18.35 1.10
C VAL A 122 -17.52 19.54 1.66
N VAL A 123 -16.95 20.35 0.77
CA VAL A 123 -16.25 21.58 1.17
C VAL A 123 -17.22 22.56 1.83
N ALA A 124 -18.39 22.78 1.23
CA ALA A 124 -19.39 23.73 1.73
C ALA A 124 -20.15 23.25 2.97
N SER A 125 -20.43 21.95 3.09
CA SER A 125 -21.24 21.39 4.19
C SER A 125 -20.44 20.91 5.39
N VAL A 126 -19.15 20.58 5.22
CA VAL A 126 -18.32 20.00 6.28
C VAL A 126 -17.05 20.83 6.52
N VAL A 127 -16.25 21.12 5.50
CA VAL A 127 -14.94 21.74 5.69
C VAL A 127 -15.06 23.20 6.13
N LEU A 128 -15.84 24.01 5.40
CA LEU A 128 -16.01 25.44 5.68
C LEU A 128 -16.74 25.72 6.99
N PRO A 129 -17.90 25.07 7.31
CA PRO A 129 -18.58 25.30 8.58
C PRO A 129 -17.72 24.90 9.78
N THR A 130 -16.90 23.86 9.63
CA THR A 130 -16.02 23.43 10.73
C THR A 130 -14.78 24.32 10.86
N PHE A 131 -14.22 24.81 9.75
CA PHE A 131 -13.20 25.86 9.78
C PHE A 131 -13.71 27.13 10.48
N ASP A 132 -14.90 27.59 10.11
CA ASP A 132 -15.52 28.78 10.68
C ASP A 132 -15.79 28.56 12.17
N ALA A 133 -16.36 27.42 12.56
CA ALA A 133 -16.61 27.09 13.97
C ALA A 133 -15.32 27.10 14.82
N VAL A 134 -14.20 26.64 14.26
CA VAL A 134 -12.90 26.61 14.96
C VAL A 134 -12.24 28.00 15.02
N THR A 135 -12.35 28.79 13.96
CA THR A 135 -11.66 30.09 13.84
C THR A 135 -12.42 31.26 14.45
N THR A 136 -13.76 31.28 14.39
CA THR A 136 -14.58 32.37 14.97
C THR A 136 -14.94 32.15 16.43
N THR A 137 -15.13 30.91 16.89
CA THR A 137 -15.62 30.63 18.26
C THR A 137 -14.52 30.61 19.32
N GLY A 138 -13.23 30.69 18.95
CA GLY A 138 -12.12 30.85 19.90
C GLY A 138 -11.87 29.66 20.84
N ARG A 139 -12.45 28.48 20.57
CA ARG A 139 -12.29 27.26 21.39
C ARG A 139 -11.09 26.43 20.97
N ALA A 140 -9.90 27.02 21.08
CA ALA A 140 -8.64 26.32 20.81
C ALA A 140 -8.46 25.07 21.70
N ASP A 141 -9.06 25.08 22.90
CA ASP A 141 -9.16 23.96 23.83
C ASP A 141 -9.88 22.75 23.23
N VAL A 142 -11.07 22.95 22.64
CA VAL A 142 -11.85 21.88 22.01
C VAL A 142 -11.12 21.30 20.80
N THR A 143 -10.50 22.15 19.98
CA THR A 143 -9.74 21.71 18.81
C THR A 143 -8.50 20.91 19.19
N LEU A 144 -7.79 21.31 20.25
CA LEU A 144 -6.64 20.58 20.76
C LEU A 144 -7.05 19.19 21.30
N VAL A 145 -8.16 19.11 22.04
CA VAL A 145 -8.71 17.84 22.53
C VAL A 145 -9.12 16.93 21.37
N ALA A 146 -9.79 17.49 20.36
CA ALA A 146 -10.17 16.76 19.15
C ALA A 146 -8.94 16.24 18.38
N PHE A 147 -7.92 17.08 18.22
CA PHE A 147 -6.66 16.67 17.59
C PHE A 147 -5.93 15.59 18.40
N ALA A 148 -5.84 15.73 19.72
CA ALA A 148 -5.25 14.72 20.59
C ALA A 148 -6.00 13.38 20.47
N PHE A 149 -7.33 13.42 20.38
CA PHE A 149 -8.15 12.23 20.10
C PHE A 149 -7.82 11.61 18.74
N SER A 150 -7.62 12.42 17.69
CA SER A 150 -7.19 11.89 16.38
C SER A 150 -5.85 11.18 16.45
N VAL A 151 -4.86 11.77 17.15
CA VAL A 151 -3.53 11.19 17.32
C VAL A 151 -3.60 9.89 18.09
N TRP A 152 -4.41 9.86 19.15
CA TRP A 152 -4.64 8.64 19.92
C TRP A 152 -5.30 7.54 19.07
N SER A 153 -6.33 7.88 18.30
CA SER A 153 -7.07 6.95 17.45
C SER A 153 -6.20 6.44 16.29
N GLY A 154 -5.54 7.33 15.56
CA GLY A 154 -4.69 6.97 14.44
C GLY A 154 -3.44 6.18 14.87
N SER A 155 -2.81 6.53 15.99
CA SER A 155 -1.74 5.70 16.57
C SER A 155 -2.22 4.33 17.01
N ARG A 156 -3.50 4.17 17.37
CA ARG A 156 -4.12 2.87 17.66
C ARG A 156 -4.31 2.05 16.39
N ALA A 157 -4.74 2.66 15.29
CA ALA A 157 -4.76 2.00 13.98
C ALA A 157 -3.36 1.51 13.57
N LEU A 158 -2.32 2.33 13.71
CA LEU A 158 -0.93 1.89 13.46
C LEU A 158 -0.47 0.77 14.39
N ASN A 159 -0.87 0.81 15.66
CA ASN A 159 -0.53 -0.26 16.60
C ASN A 159 -1.11 -1.60 16.17
N VAL A 160 -2.33 -1.62 15.62
CA VAL A 160 -2.91 -2.84 15.05
C VAL A 160 -2.02 -3.40 13.95
N TYR A 161 -1.57 -2.58 13.00
CA TYR A 161 -0.66 -3.06 11.95
C TYR A 161 0.67 -3.57 12.52
N VAL A 162 1.37 -2.75 13.32
CA VAL A 162 2.68 -3.08 13.87
C VAL A 162 2.64 -4.38 14.69
N ASP A 163 1.65 -4.52 15.57
CA ASP A 163 1.51 -5.70 16.42
C ASP A 163 1.13 -6.94 15.60
N THR A 164 0.15 -6.81 14.69
CA THR A 164 -0.28 -7.92 13.82
C THR A 164 0.87 -8.43 12.95
N ILE A 165 1.64 -7.54 12.35
CA ILE A 165 2.82 -7.90 11.56
C ILE A 165 3.81 -8.66 12.45
N SER A 166 4.15 -8.12 13.64
CA SER A 166 5.07 -8.79 14.57
C SER A 166 4.59 -10.21 14.95
N ILE A 167 3.28 -10.37 15.19
CA ILE A 167 2.66 -11.66 15.52
C ILE A 167 2.72 -12.64 14.34
N MET A 168 2.47 -12.20 13.11
CA MET A 168 2.56 -13.05 11.91
C MET A 168 3.96 -13.65 11.71
N TYR A 169 4.99 -12.86 12.03
CA TYR A 169 6.39 -13.32 12.03
C TYR A 169 6.74 -14.23 13.22
N GLY A 170 5.82 -14.46 14.16
CA GLY A 170 6.05 -15.24 15.37
C GLY A 170 6.88 -14.50 16.42
N LEU A 171 6.98 -13.18 16.32
CA LEU A 171 7.72 -12.30 17.23
C LEU A 171 6.77 -11.45 18.09
N GLY A 172 5.53 -11.90 18.26
CA GLY A 172 4.54 -11.26 19.13
C GLY A 172 5.06 -11.18 20.57
N GLY A 173 4.89 -10.02 21.21
CA GLY A 173 5.29 -9.81 22.60
C GLY A 173 6.78 -9.55 22.85
N VAL A 174 7.69 -9.83 21.90
CA VAL A 174 9.15 -9.66 22.05
C VAL A 174 9.53 -8.21 22.39
N ARG A 175 8.85 -7.24 21.76
CA ARG A 175 9.10 -5.80 22.00
C ARG A 175 8.50 -5.29 23.32
N GLY A 176 7.51 -5.99 23.87
CA GLY A 176 6.69 -5.52 24.99
C GLY A 176 5.65 -4.46 24.59
N ILE A 177 4.56 -4.36 25.37
CA ILE A 177 3.37 -3.56 25.05
C ILE A 177 3.70 -2.06 24.98
N VAL A 178 4.47 -1.54 25.94
CA VAL A 178 4.79 -0.10 26.03
C VAL A 178 5.63 0.36 24.84
N ARG A 179 6.70 -0.38 24.52
CA ARG A 179 7.58 -0.05 23.39
C ARG A 179 6.85 -0.17 22.05
N ASN A 180 5.94 -1.15 21.92
CA ASN A 180 5.10 -1.27 20.72
C ASN A 180 4.15 -0.08 20.55
N ARG A 181 3.54 0.37 21.66
CA ARG A 181 2.67 1.54 21.66
C ARG A 181 3.43 2.83 21.32
N LEU A 182 4.61 3.04 21.92
CA LEU A 182 5.46 4.20 21.62
C LEU A 182 5.94 4.21 20.17
N LEU A 183 6.32 3.04 19.63
CA LEU A 183 6.70 2.93 18.22
C LEU A 183 5.54 3.32 17.30
N SER A 184 4.34 2.82 17.59
CA SER A 184 3.15 3.10 16.77
C SER A 184 2.73 4.56 16.84
N LEU A 185 2.86 5.19 18.02
CA LEU A 185 2.65 6.62 18.19
C LEU A 185 3.70 7.44 17.41
N GLY A 186 4.99 7.08 17.53
CA GLY A 186 6.08 7.77 16.82
C GLY A 186 5.96 7.64 15.30
N LEU A 187 5.63 6.45 14.79
CA LEU A 187 5.35 6.24 13.38
C LEU A 187 4.14 7.05 12.91
N TYR A 188 3.09 7.16 13.72
CA TYR A 188 1.91 7.94 13.37
C TYR A 188 2.24 9.43 13.27
N VAL A 189 2.93 9.98 14.27
CA VAL A 189 3.39 11.37 14.27
C VAL A 189 4.32 11.64 13.09
N LEU A 190 5.26 10.73 12.80
CA LEU A 190 6.14 10.85 11.62
C LEU A 190 5.32 10.86 10.32
N CYS A 191 4.35 9.95 10.16
CA CYS A 191 3.46 9.95 9.00
C CYS A 191 2.63 11.24 8.89
N LEU A 192 2.19 11.83 10.02
CA LEU A 192 1.52 13.12 10.00
C LEU A 192 2.45 14.25 9.53
N LEU A 193 3.65 14.34 10.08
CA LEU A 193 4.65 15.35 9.69
C LEU A 193 5.04 15.23 8.21
N LEU A 194 5.30 14.00 7.75
CA LEU A 194 5.55 13.73 6.34
C LEU A 194 4.31 14.05 5.50
N GLY A 195 3.11 13.72 5.99
CA GLY A 195 1.85 13.99 5.31
C GLY A 195 1.62 15.48 5.06
N VAL A 196 1.94 16.35 6.03
CA VAL A 196 1.83 17.82 5.87
C VAL A 196 2.70 18.34 4.72
N VAL A 197 3.86 17.74 4.45
CA VAL A 197 4.78 18.17 3.39
C VAL A 197 4.50 17.44 2.07
N VAL A 198 4.35 16.11 2.13
CA VAL A 198 4.24 15.23 0.97
C VAL A 198 2.87 15.34 0.32
N LEU A 199 1.79 15.43 1.09
CA LEU A 199 0.43 15.43 0.54
C LEU A 199 0.19 16.64 -0.38
N PRO A 200 0.54 17.90 0.00
CA PRO A 200 0.47 19.03 -0.91
C PRO A 200 1.40 18.88 -2.12
N LEU A 201 2.62 18.38 -1.93
CA LEU A 201 3.56 18.17 -3.03
C LEU A 201 3.04 17.14 -4.04
N VAL A 202 2.37 16.09 -3.58
CA VAL A 202 1.77 15.05 -4.43
C VAL A 202 0.51 15.60 -5.12
N LEU A 203 -0.38 16.27 -4.40
CA LEU A 203 -1.66 16.77 -4.93
C LEU A 203 -1.50 17.94 -5.90
N ILE A 204 -0.67 18.92 -5.54
CA ILE A 204 -0.52 20.17 -6.27
C ILE A 204 0.73 20.14 -7.19
N GLY A 205 1.71 19.29 -6.88
CA GLY A 205 2.97 19.19 -7.61
C GLY A 205 2.80 19.10 -9.14
N PRO A 206 1.97 18.20 -9.68
CA PRO A 206 1.75 18.12 -11.14
C PRO A 206 1.22 19.41 -11.77
N ARG A 207 0.45 20.21 -11.03
CA ARG A 207 -0.11 21.50 -11.51
C ARG A 207 0.88 22.65 -11.38
N LEU A 208 1.60 22.72 -10.25
CA LEU A 208 2.67 23.72 -10.04
C LEU A 208 3.83 23.50 -11.02
N LEU A 209 4.22 22.25 -11.23
CA LEU A 209 5.20 21.84 -12.24
C LEU A 209 4.68 22.05 -13.67
N GLY A 210 3.38 22.16 -13.90
CA GLY A 210 2.83 22.52 -15.22
C GLY A 210 2.86 24.02 -15.50
N GLY A 211 2.74 24.85 -14.46
CA GLY A 211 2.67 26.32 -14.58
C GLY A 211 4.00 27.07 -14.54
N TRP A 212 5.04 26.48 -13.92
CA TRP A 212 6.34 27.13 -13.70
C TRP A 212 7.47 26.58 -14.59
N LEU A 213 7.23 25.46 -15.28
CA LEU A 213 8.27 24.72 -15.99
C LEU A 213 8.05 24.83 -17.51
N PRO A 214 9.09 25.14 -18.30
CA PRO A 214 9.01 25.19 -19.76
C PRO A 214 8.49 23.88 -20.36
N SER A 215 7.95 23.90 -21.58
CA SER A 215 7.46 22.71 -22.30
C SER A 215 8.50 21.59 -22.53
N GLN A 216 9.77 21.79 -22.14
CA GLN A 216 10.83 20.79 -22.26
C GLN A 216 10.94 19.82 -21.06
N VAL A 217 10.06 19.90 -20.05
CA VAL A 217 10.12 19.09 -18.82
C VAL A 217 8.91 18.17 -18.60
N ASP A 218 8.15 17.86 -19.66
CA ASP A 218 7.08 16.84 -19.65
C ASP A 218 7.54 15.48 -19.10
N PHE A 219 8.83 15.16 -19.24
CA PHE A 219 9.44 13.95 -18.65
C PHE A 219 9.28 13.90 -17.11
N LEU A 220 9.27 15.05 -16.43
CA LEU A 220 9.16 15.16 -14.98
C LEU A 220 7.74 14.79 -14.51
N ILE A 221 6.72 15.12 -15.31
CA ILE A 221 5.34 14.69 -15.10
C ILE A 221 5.21 13.18 -15.32
N ALA A 222 5.90 12.63 -16.33
CA ALA A 222 5.93 11.18 -16.57
C ALA A 222 6.62 10.40 -15.42
N LEU A 223 7.59 11.01 -14.74
CA LEU A 223 8.30 10.40 -13.61
C LEU A 223 7.48 10.40 -12.31
N TYR A 224 6.41 11.18 -12.22
CA TYR A 224 5.56 11.30 -11.03
C TYR A 224 5.00 9.95 -10.55
N TRP A 225 4.33 9.20 -11.44
CA TRP A 225 3.71 7.92 -11.07
C TRP A 225 4.74 6.85 -10.65
N PRO A 226 5.87 6.66 -11.38
CA PRO A 226 6.97 5.83 -10.90
C PRO A 226 7.47 6.23 -9.51
N VAL A 227 7.62 7.54 -9.23
CA VAL A 227 8.05 8.03 -7.92
C VAL A 227 7.03 7.68 -6.85
N VAL A 228 5.74 7.89 -7.09
CA VAL A 228 4.67 7.50 -6.15
C VAL A 228 4.69 5.99 -5.87
N VAL A 229 4.89 5.16 -6.90
CA VAL A 229 5.01 3.70 -6.75
C VAL A 229 6.23 3.34 -5.89
N VAL A 230 7.40 3.92 -6.19
CA VAL A 230 8.63 3.67 -5.44
C VAL A 230 8.49 4.10 -3.99
N LEU A 231 7.96 5.30 -3.74
CA LEU A 231 7.72 5.82 -2.39
C LEU A 231 6.71 4.95 -1.62
N THR A 232 5.65 4.50 -2.28
CA THR A 232 4.66 3.61 -1.65
C THR A 232 5.28 2.27 -1.27
N VAL A 233 6.01 1.63 -2.20
CA VAL A 233 6.68 0.35 -1.94
C VAL A 233 7.75 0.51 -0.86
N ALA A 234 8.51 1.60 -0.89
CA ALA A 234 9.51 1.90 0.13
C ALA A 234 8.87 2.16 1.50
N GLY A 235 7.76 2.90 1.55
CA GLY A 235 7.00 3.18 2.77
C GLY A 235 6.42 1.91 3.39
N LEU A 236 5.75 1.06 2.59
CA LEU A 236 5.22 -0.23 3.05
C LEU A 236 6.33 -1.19 3.45
N GLY A 237 7.42 -1.29 2.67
CA GLY A 237 8.58 -2.10 3.03
C GLY A 237 9.22 -1.64 4.34
N THR A 238 9.31 -0.33 4.56
CA THR A 238 9.79 0.26 5.82
C THR A 238 8.86 -0.02 6.98
N LEU A 239 7.54 0.08 6.78
CA LEU A 239 6.55 -0.29 7.79
C LEU A 239 6.73 -1.75 8.22
N TYR A 240 6.82 -2.68 7.26
CA TYR A 240 7.03 -4.10 7.54
C TYR A 240 8.36 -4.37 8.27
N HIS A 241 9.42 -3.72 7.81
CA HIS A 241 10.75 -3.84 8.39
C HIS A 241 10.78 -3.36 9.86
N ILE A 242 10.23 -2.17 10.12
CA ILE A 242 10.20 -1.56 11.46
C ILE A 242 9.21 -2.29 12.38
N ALA A 243 8.11 -2.80 11.84
CA ALA A 243 7.13 -3.54 12.62
C ALA A 243 7.73 -4.78 13.27
N THR A 244 8.67 -5.47 12.60
CA THR A 244 9.38 -6.62 13.17
C THR A 244 10.43 -6.21 14.21
N PRO A 245 10.45 -6.80 15.43
CA PRO A 245 11.46 -6.53 16.46
C PRO A 245 12.88 -6.91 16.03
N VAL A 246 13.00 -8.03 15.31
CA VAL A 246 14.28 -8.53 14.77
C VAL A 246 14.33 -8.25 13.27
N ARG A 247 15.31 -7.43 12.89
CA ARG A 247 15.43 -6.85 11.55
C ARG A 247 16.28 -7.75 10.67
N SER A 248 15.71 -8.20 9.54
CA SER A 248 16.50 -8.81 8.46
C SER A 248 16.87 -7.74 7.41
N ARG A 249 17.44 -8.12 6.28
CA ARG A 249 17.71 -7.20 5.16
C ARG A 249 16.40 -6.58 4.66
N TRP A 250 16.30 -5.25 4.63
CA TRP A 250 15.10 -4.50 4.20
C TRP A 250 14.52 -4.96 2.86
N ARG A 251 15.37 -5.40 1.92
CA ARG A 251 14.95 -5.94 0.62
C ARG A 251 14.05 -7.17 0.71
N ARG A 252 14.07 -7.93 1.81
CA ARG A 252 13.20 -9.10 2.03
C ARG A 252 11.75 -8.71 2.29
N ASP A 253 11.51 -7.46 2.69
CA ASP A 253 10.17 -6.95 3.00
C ASP A 253 9.48 -6.33 1.77
N LEU A 254 10.21 -6.12 0.66
CA LEU A 254 9.70 -5.53 -0.58
C LEU A 254 8.68 -6.38 -1.35
N PRO A 255 8.81 -7.72 -1.46
CA PRO A 255 7.85 -8.52 -2.22
C PRO A 255 6.41 -8.36 -1.72
N GLY A 256 6.20 -8.37 -0.41
CA GLY A 256 4.91 -8.13 0.22
C GLY A 256 4.42 -6.69 0.04
N ALA A 257 5.32 -5.71 -0.02
CA ALA A 257 4.95 -4.31 -0.28
C ALA A 257 4.41 -4.14 -1.70
N VAL A 258 4.99 -4.85 -2.67
CA VAL A 258 4.47 -4.91 -4.05
C VAL A 258 3.12 -5.62 -4.08
N VAL A 259 2.95 -6.74 -3.37
CA VAL A 259 1.65 -7.44 -3.27
C VAL A 259 0.57 -6.51 -2.68
N ALA A 260 0.88 -5.81 -1.60
CA ALA A 260 -0.03 -4.85 -0.98
C ALA A 260 -0.41 -3.71 -1.92
N LEU A 261 0.57 -3.14 -2.65
CA LEU A 261 0.31 -2.11 -3.66
C LEU A 261 -0.61 -2.64 -4.78
N LEU A 262 -0.35 -3.83 -5.30
CA LEU A 262 -1.20 -4.43 -6.34
C LEU A 262 -2.63 -4.65 -5.86
N LEU A 263 -2.81 -5.15 -4.63
CA LEU A 263 -4.14 -5.32 -4.02
C LEU A 263 -4.83 -3.98 -3.79
N TRP A 264 -4.09 -2.96 -3.36
CA TRP A 264 -4.63 -1.60 -3.19
C TRP A 264 -5.11 -1.01 -4.52
N VAL A 265 -4.30 -1.10 -5.58
CA VAL A 265 -4.68 -0.62 -6.91
C VAL A 265 -5.90 -1.37 -7.43
N ALA A 266 -5.89 -2.71 -7.38
CA ALA A 266 -7.01 -3.55 -7.82
C ALA A 266 -8.31 -3.20 -7.06
N THR A 267 -8.22 -3.06 -5.74
CA THR A 267 -9.36 -2.66 -4.91
C THR A 267 -9.85 -1.26 -5.26
N SER A 268 -8.94 -0.30 -5.43
CA SER A 268 -9.32 1.08 -5.75
C SER A 268 -10.01 1.17 -7.10
N THR A 269 -9.56 0.39 -8.09
CA THR A 269 -10.24 0.28 -9.39
C THR A 269 -11.62 -0.36 -9.27
N LEU A 270 -11.75 -1.43 -8.46
CA LEU A 270 -13.02 -2.10 -8.22
C LEU A 270 -14.01 -1.16 -7.52
N LEU A 271 -13.59 -0.50 -6.45
CA LEU A 271 -14.42 0.44 -5.70
C LEU A 271 -14.89 1.60 -6.58
N ARG A 272 -13.99 2.17 -7.41
CA ARG A 272 -14.35 3.20 -8.38
C ARG A 272 -15.43 2.71 -9.35
N GLY A 273 -15.30 1.48 -9.87
CA GLY A 273 -16.29 0.88 -10.76
C GLY A 273 -17.65 0.69 -10.09
N VAL A 274 -17.66 0.18 -8.85
CA VAL A 274 -18.89 -0.02 -8.07
C VAL A 274 -19.58 1.32 -7.79
N ILE A 275 -18.83 2.34 -7.37
CA ILE A 275 -19.38 3.68 -7.11
C ILE A 275 -19.94 4.26 -8.41
N ALA A 276 -19.19 4.22 -9.51
CA ALA A 276 -19.64 4.75 -10.80
C ALA A 276 -20.95 4.09 -11.29
N ALA A 277 -21.11 2.78 -11.07
CA ALA A 277 -22.33 2.06 -11.39
C ALA A 277 -23.52 2.38 -10.45
N SER A 278 -23.26 2.97 -9.29
CA SER A 278 -24.26 3.23 -8.25
C SER A 278 -24.79 4.68 -8.23
N ILE A 279 -24.22 5.58 -9.05
CA ILE A 279 -24.64 6.98 -9.15
C ILE A 279 -25.90 7.06 -10.03
N GLY A 280 -27.04 7.48 -9.46
CA GLY A 280 -28.28 7.68 -10.23
C GLY A 280 -29.60 7.53 -9.46
N GLY A 281 -29.57 7.14 -8.18
CA GLY A 281 -30.77 7.03 -7.34
C GLY A 281 -30.74 7.97 -6.14
N SER A 282 -31.89 8.58 -5.80
CA SER A 282 -32.11 9.22 -4.51
C SER A 282 -32.12 8.14 -3.42
N SER A 283 -30.99 7.94 -2.75
CA SER A 283 -30.84 6.95 -1.69
C SER A 283 -31.26 7.54 -0.35
N VAL A 284 -32.15 6.84 0.38
CA VAL A 284 -32.48 7.14 1.79
C VAL A 284 -31.22 7.10 2.67
N TYR A 285 -30.18 6.39 2.23
CA TYR A 285 -28.88 6.30 2.90
C TYR A 285 -27.89 7.39 2.49
N GLY A 286 -28.29 8.39 1.70
CA GLY A 286 -27.40 9.44 1.15
C GLY A 286 -26.42 10.05 2.15
N PRO A 287 -26.87 10.56 3.31
CA PRO A 287 -25.97 11.13 4.32
C PRO A 287 -25.00 10.12 4.96
N LEU A 288 -25.38 8.83 5.03
CA LEU A 288 -24.56 7.75 5.59
C LEU A 288 -23.65 7.09 4.55
N ALA A 289 -23.93 7.27 3.26
CA ALA A 289 -23.22 6.61 2.17
C ALA A 289 -21.72 6.98 2.16
N SER A 290 -21.39 8.27 2.35
CA SER A 290 -20.00 8.74 2.31
C SER A 290 -19.13 8.13 3.42
N PRO A 291 -19.49 8.20 4.73
CA PRO A 291 -18.73 7.54 5.78
C PRO A 291 -18.60 6.01 5.61
N ILE A 292 -19.65 5.34 5.13
CA ILE A 292 -19.63 3.89 4.89
C ILE A 292 -18.63 3.54 3.78
N VAL A 293 -18.62 4.28 2.67
CA VAL A 293 -17.69 4.06 1.57
C VAL A 293 -16.24 4.29 2.02
N VAL A 294 -15.98 5.35 2.80
CA VAL A 294 -14.64 5.61 3.35
C VAL A 294 -14.21 4.49 4.31
N LEU A 295 -15.09 4.05 5.21
CA LEU A 295 -14.80 2.94 6.12
C LEU A 295 -14.45 1.66 5.35
N PHE A 296 -15.24 1.33 4.33
CA PHE A 296 -15.02 0.16 3.50
C PHE A 296 -13.70 0.27 2.72
N TRP A 297 -13.38 1.44 2.19
CA TRP A 297 -12.10 1.67 1.52
C TRP A 297 -10.92 1.50 2.47
N LEU A 298 -10.97 2.09 3.66
CA LEU A 298 -9.96 1.91 4.71
C LEU A 298 -9.83 0.45 5.14
N TYR A 299 -10.95 -0.26 5.24
CA TYR A 299 -10.98 -1.68 5.58
C TYR A 299 -10.25 -2.53 4.55
N VAL A 300 -10.53 -2.35 3.26
CA VAL A 300 -9.86 -3.15 2.22
C VAL A 300 -8.39 -2.73 2.06
N LEU A 301 -8.06 -1.46 2.27
CA LEU A 301 -6.67 -1.01 2.39
C LEU A 301 -5.92 -1.74 3.52
N ALA A 302 -6.54 -1.83 4.69
CA ALA A 302 -5.98 -2.53 5.83
C ALA A 302 -5.75 -4.02 5.51
N ILE A 303 -6.69 -4.67 4.80
CA ILE A 303 -6.51 -6.03 4.28
C ILE A 303 -5.30 -6.09 3.35
N ALA A 304 -5.19 -5.20 2.36
CA ALA A 304 -4.10 -5.22 1.39
C ALA A 304 -2.72 -5.14 2.09
N VAL A 305 -2.57 -4.25 3.07
CA VAL A 305 -1.34 -4.11 3.86
C VAL A 305 -1.05 -5.37 4.68
N LEU A 306 -2.05 -5.92 5.38
CA LEU A 306 -1.87 -7.12 6.21
C LEU A 306 -1.63 -8.39 5.38
N VAL A 307 -2.23 -8.50 4.20
CA VAL A 307 -1.96 -9.60 3.25
C VAL A 307 -0.53 -9.51 2.72
N GLY A 308 -0.03 -8.31 2.39
CA GLY A 308 1.38 -8.11 2.03
C GLY A 308 2.33 -8.52 3.15
N ALA A 309 2.01 -8.21 4.40
CA ALA A 309 2.78 -8.67 5.55
C ALA A 309 2.72 -10.19 5.75
N ALA A 310 1.54 -10.79 5.60
CA ALA A 310 1.36 -12.24 5.67
C ALA A 310 2.17 -12.96 4.59
N PHE A 311 2.23 -12.39 3.38
CA PHE A 311 3.06 -12.88 2.27
C PHE A 311 4.54 -12.87 2.65
N ASN A 312 5.05 -11.75 3.17
CA ASN A 312 6.43 -11.67 3.63
C ASN A 312 6.72 -12.64 4.79
N SER A 313 5.79 -12.80 5.74
CA SER A 313 5.95 -13.76 6.84
C SER A 313 6.00 -15.22 6.34
N THR A 314 5.27 -15.53 5.26
CA THR A 314 5.29 -16.86 4.63
C THR A 314 6.60 -17.08 3.88
N LEU A 315 7.09 -16.06 3.15
CA LEU A 315 8.42 -16.08 2.54
C LEU A 315 9.51 -16.34 3.59
N ASP A 316 9.43 -15.68 4.75
CA ASP A 316 10.36 -15.86 5.87
C ASP A 316 10.24 -17.25 6.52
N ARG A 317 9.11 -17.95 6.40
CA ARG A 317 8.98 -19.34 6.88
C ARG A 317 9.56 -20.34 5.88
N LEU A 318 9.40 -20.10 4.57
CA LEU A 318 9.90 -20.99 3.51
C LEU A 318 11.40 -20.81 3.26
N TRP A 319 11.88 -19.57 3.32
CA TRP A 319 13.28 -19.21 3.22
C TRP A 319 13.64 -18.38 4.45
N PRO A 320 14.00 -19.02 5.57
CA PRO A 320 14.26 -18.33 6.81
C PRO A 320 15.48 -17.42 6.74
N ASP A 321 15.39 -16.36 7.52
CA ASP A 321 16.53 -15.58 7.98
C ASP A 321 16.99 -16.15 9.32
N GLU A 322 18.29 -16.42 9.47
CA GLU A 322 18.79 -17.12 10.67
C GLU A 322 18.49 -16.37 11.96
N GLU A 323 18.62 -15.04 11.96
CA GLU A 323 18.38 -14.22 13.15
C GLU A 323 16.90 -14.24 13.54
N ARG A 324 16.00 -14.09 12.57
CA ARG A 324 14.56 -14.17 12.82
C ARG A 324 14.11 -15.57 13.24
N ALA A 325 14.73 -16.62 12.69
CA ALA A 325 14.43 -17.99 13.06
C ALA A 325 14.79 -18.28 14.53
N ARG A 326 16.02 -17.90 14.95
CA ARG A 326 16.46 -18.04 16.35
C ARG A 326 15.58 -17.25 17.32
N ALA A 327 15.30 -15.99 17.00
CA ALA A 327 14.44 -15.15 17.84
C ALA A 327 13.01 -15.71 17.99
N ARG A 328 12.47 -16.34 16.94
CA ARG A 328 11.16 -17.01 16.99
C ARG A 328 11.18 -18.24 17.90
N GLU A 329 12.27 -19.00 17.91
CA GLU A 329 12.45 -20.16 18.79
C GLU A 329 12.56 -19.73 20.26
N GLU A 330 13.35 -18.69 20.55
CA GLU A 330 13.47 -18.10 21.89
C GLU A 330 12.14 -17.56 22.40
N ALA A 331 11.38 -16.86 21.55
CA ALA A 331 10.06 -16.34 21.89
C ALA A 331 9.06 -17.47 22.19
N ARG A 332 9.11 -18.58 21.43
CA ARG A 332 8.29 -19.78 21.68
C ARG A 332 8.67 -20.46 23.00
N GLY A 333 9.96 -20.62 23.28
CA GLY A 333 10.45 -21.21 24.53
C GLY A 333 9.99 -20.41 25.75
N SER A 334 10.12 -19.08 25.69
CA SER A 334 9.69 -18.17 26.75
C SER A 334 8.18 -18.24 27.01
N ALA A 335 7.38 -18.31 25.95
CA ALA A 335 5.92 -18.42 26.06
C ALA A 335 5.49 -19.77 26.68
N THR A 336 6.17 -20.87 26.36
CA THR A 336 5.93 -22.18 26.95
C THR A 336 6.26 -22.17 28.44
N GLN A 337 7.40 -21.60 28.83
CA GLN A 337 7.82 -21.50 30.22
C GLN A 337 6.82 -20.66 31.04
N GLN A 338 6.34 -19.52 30.51
CA GLN A 338 5.32 -18.72 31.19
C GLN A 338 3.97 -19.43 31.38
N ARG A 339 3.59 -20.34 30.48
CA ARG A 339 2.36 -21.15 30.65
C ARG A 339 2.51 -22.19 31.76
N LEU A 340 3.71 -22.73 31.98
CA LEU A 340 3.96 -23.70 33.04
C LEU A 340 3.95 -23.08 34.44
N TRP A 341 4.26 -21.79 34.55
CA TRP A 341 4.30 -21.06 35.82
C TRP A 341 2.99 -20.34 36.21
N ARG A 342 1.96 -20.38 35.35
CA ARG A 342 0.64 -19.83 35.70
C ARG A 342 -0.23 -20.97 36.28
N PRO A 343 -0.59 -20.90 37.58
CA PRO A 343 -1.33 -21.96 38.28
C PRO A 343 -2.74 -22.19 37.75
#